data_AF-A0A7C1NSN3-F1
#
_entry.id   AF-A0A7C1NSN3-F1
#
_cell.length_a   1.000
_cell.length_b   1.000
_cell.length_c   1.000
_cell.angle_alpha   90.00
_cell.angle_beta   90.00
_cell.angle_gamma   90.00
#
_symmetry.space_group_name_H-M   'P 1'
#
loop_
_entity.id
_entity.type
_entity.pdbx_description
1 polymer ?
#
loop_
_entity_poly.entity_id
_entity_poly.type
_entity_poly.pdbx_seq_one_letter_code
_entity_poly.pdbx_strand_id
1 'polypeptide(L)' 'HVVLHTSLSGVFNQAMVKKVGADNFLAKFNPDQLATMVTDRIRIVDGDE' A
#
# COMPACT_ATOMS: atom_id res chain seq x y z
N HIS A 1 -7.78 -6.40 1.78
CA HIS A 1 -6.51 -5.71 1.53
C HIS A 1 -6.69 -4.23 1.85
N VAL A 2 -5.98 -3.73 2.84
CA VAL A 2 -6.06 -2.38 3.41
C VAL A 2 -4.69 -1.74 3.31
N VAL A 3 -4.58 -0.55 2.74
CA VAL A 3 -3.30 0.15 2.58
C VAL A 3 -3.35 1.51 3.27
N LEU A 4 -2.32 1.80 4.06
CA LEU A 4 -2.14 3.10 4.69
C LEU A 4 -1.44 4.05 3.72
N HIS A 5 -2.19 5.03 3.20
CA HIS A 5 -1.67 6.07 2.31
C HIS A 5 -1.54 7.41 3.04
N THR A 6 -0.32 7.84 3.35
CA THR A 6 -0.06 8.99 4.23
C THR A 6 1.24 9.72 3.90
N SER A 7 1.35 10.99 4.27
CA SER A 7 2.55 11.82 4.09
C SER A 7 3.70 11.45 5.02
N LEU A 8 3.52 10.49 5.94
CA LEU A 8 4.61 9.99 6.77
C LEU A 8 5.61 9.21 5.91
N SER A 9 6.88 9.60 5.88
CA SER A 9 7.93 8.88 5.14
C SER A 9 9.04 8.39 6.07
N GLY A 10 9.57 7.19 5.83
CA GLY A 10 10.73 6.65 6.54
C GLY A 10 10.59 5.19 6.99
N VAL A 11 11.71 4.60 7.41
CA VAL A 11 11.87 3.19 7.86
C VAL A 11 11.00 2.80 9.08
N PHE A 12 10.28 3.75 9.68
CA PHE A 12 9.50 3.57 10.90
C PHE A 12 8.13 2.88 10.71
N ASN A 13 7.71 2.53 9.49
CA ASN A 13 6.29 2.26 9.23
C ASN A 13 5.84 0.80 9.29
N GLN A 14 6.71 -0.21 9.30
CA GLN A 14 6.23 -1.61 9.42
C GLN A 14 5.57 -1.89 10.78
N ALA A 15 6.12 -1.35 11.87
CA ALA A 15 5.53 -1.46 13.20
C ALA A 15 4.19 -0.71 13.30
N MET A 16 4.11 0.47 12.66
CA MET A 16 2.87 1.26 12.59
C MET A 16 1.78 0.54 11.80
N VAL A 17 2.12 0.02 10.62
CA VAL A 17 1.23 -0.78 9.74
C VAL A 17 0.68 -1.98 10.49
N LYS A 18 1.55 -2.73 11.17
CA LYS A 18 1.15 -3.88 11.99
C LYS A 18 0.23 -3.46 13.15
N LYS A 19 0.53 -2.33 13.81
CA LYS A 19 -0.30 -1.82 14.92
C LYS A 19 -1.71 -1.42 14.47
N VAL A 20 -1.85 -0.85 13.27
CA VAL A 20 -3.16 -0.43 12.73
C VAL A 20 -3.87 -1.51 11.92
N GLY A 21 -3.23 -2.67 11.71
CA GLY A 21 -3.80 -3.79 10.96
C GLY A 21 -3.92 -3.53 9.46
N ALA A 22 -3.03 -2.71 8.89
CA ALA A 22 -2.97 -2.52 7.45
C ALA A 22 -2.09 -3.61 6.80
N ASP A 23 -2.42 -3.99 5.57
CA ASP A 23 -1.67 -4.97 4.78
C ASP A 23 -0.44 -4.33 4.10
N ASN A 24 -0.50 -3.03 3.81
CA ASN A 24 0.59 -2.33 3.16
C ASN A 24 0.67 -0.84 3.56
N PHE A 25 1.80 -0.23 3.20
CA PHE A 25 2.11 1.17 3.42
C PHE A 25 2.55 1.85 2.14
N LEU A 26 2.02 3.04 1.88
CA LEU A 26 2.42 3.86 0.74
C LEU A 26 2.56 5.33 1.14
N ALA A 27 3.74 5.90 0.89
CA ALA A 27 3.96 7.34 1.09
C ALA A 27 3.14 8.16 0.07
N LYS A 28 2.58 9.29 0.50
CA LYS A 28 1.65 10.13 -0.28
C LYS A 28 2.27 10.86 -1.48
N PHE A 29 3.55 10.67 -1.75
CA PHE A 29 4.30 11.50 -2.69
C PHE A 29 4.56 10.82 -4.04
N ASN A 30 4.13 9.58 -4.24
CA ASN A 30 4.34 8.85 -5.49
C ASN A 30 3.02 8.34 -6.10
N PRO A 31 2.40 9.10 -7.02
CA PRO A 31 1.14 8.72 -7.64
C PRO A 31 1.26 7.47 -8.54
N ASP A 32 2.39 7.29 -9.22
CA ASP A 32 2.62 6.14 -10.09
C ASP A 32 2.65 4.84 -9.29
N GLN A 33 3.29 4.87 -8.12
CA GLN A 33 3.34 3.72 -7.23
C GLN A 33 1.94 3.33 -6.70
N LEU A 34 1.07 4.31 -6.45
CA LEU A 34 -0.33 4.03 -6.10
C LEU A 34 -1.07 3.35 -7.26
N ALA A 35 -0.91 3.88 -8.47
CA ALA A 35 -1.56 3.33 -9.66
C ALA A 35 -1.14 1.88 -9.92
N THR A 36 0.17 1.58 -9.83
CA THR A 36 0.70 0.22 -9.97
C THR A 36 0.10 -0.71 -8.92
N MET A 37 0.13 -0.32 -7.63
CA MET A 37 -0.38 -1.16 -6.54
C MET A 37 -1.88 -1.46 -6.67
N VAL A 38 -2.68 -0.48 -7.11
CA VAL A 38 -4.12 -0.70 -7.36
C VAL A 38 -4.33 -1.63 -8.55
N THR A 39 -3.56 -1.45 -9.63
CA THR A 39 -3.64 -2.30 -10.83
C THR A 39 -3.27 -3.74 -10.52
N ASP A 40 -2.18 -3.95 -9.77
CA ASP A 40 -1.75 -5.28 -9.33
C ASP A 40 -2.82 -5.92 -8.43
N ARG A 41 -3.45 -5.13 -7.55
CA ARG A 41 -4.53 -5.63 -6.70
C ARG A 41 -5.75 -6.07 -7.51
N ILE A 42 -6.10 -5.35 -8.57
CA ILE A 42 -7.21 -5.73 -9.47
C ILE A 42 -6.89 -7.06 -10.15
N ARG A 43 -5.70 -7.21 -10.76
CA ARG A 43 -5.27 -8.45 -11.42
C ARG A 43 -5.35 -9.68 -10.51
N ILE A 44 -4.84 -9.55 -9.27
CA ILE A 44 -4.90 -10.63 -8.27
C ILE A 44 -6.35 -11.02 -7.92
N VAL A 45 -7.28 -10.05 -7.91
CA VAL A 45 -8.69 -10.32 -7.60
C VAL A 45 -9.42 -10.90 -8.80
N ASP A 46 -9.05 -10.49 -10.02
CA ASP A 46 -9.64 -10.97 -11.26
C ASP A 46 -9.14 -12.37 -11.65
N GLY A 47 -8.06 -12.86 -11.03
CA GLY A 47 -7.52 -14.20 -11.24
C GLY A 47 -6.48 -14.29 -12.37
N ASP A 48 -5.99 -13.14 -12.83
CA ASP A 48 -4.84 -13.06 -13.75
C ASP A 48 -3.56 -13.32 -12.93
N GLU A 49 -2.90 -14.45 -13.19
CA GLU A 49 -1.63 -14.86 -12.55
C GLU A 49 -0.46 -13.91 -12.87
#